data_AF-A0A0D0F5J2-F1
#
_entry.id   AF-A0A0D0F5J2-F1
#
_cell.length_a   1.000
_cell.length_b   1.000
_cell.length_c   1.000
_cell.angle_alpha   90.00
_cell.angle_beta   90.00
_cell.angle_gamma   90.00
#
_symmetry.space_group_name_H-M   'P 1'
#
loop_
_entity.id
_entity.type
_entity.pdbx_description
1 polymer ?
#
loop_
_entity_poly.entity_id
_entity_poly.type
_entity_poly.pdbx_seq_one_letter_code
_entity_poly.pdbx_strand_id
1 'polypeptide(L)'
;MARAWYIYNNAGSLVVPSSYLYTPTRPGCRSGFNVCAIYAIYGGAFPTIISSNLRKYMANGLMDGVPEPQLPPGAIQYVYMVFH
;
A
#
# COMPACT_ATOMS: atom_id res chain seq x y z
N MET A 1 -4.30 -13.88 -10.48
CA MET A 1 -2.93 -13.53 -10.07
C MET A 1 -2.88 -13.40 -8.55
N ALA A 2 -1.84 -13.94 -7.91
CA ALA A 2 -1.65 -13.84 -6.47
C ALA A 2 -1.31 -12.39 -6.07
N ARG A 3 -1.70 -12.00 -4.85
CA ARG A 3 -1.38 -10.70 -4.26
C ARG A 3 -0.61 -10.89 -2.96
N ALA A 4 0.27 -9.95 -2.67
CA ALA A 4 1.11 -9.98 -1.48
C ALA A 4 1.23 -8.59 -0.85
N TRP A 5 1.67 -8.57 0.40
CA TRP A 5 1.98 -7.35 1.13
C TRP A 5 3.38 -6.87 0.77
N TYR A 6 3.50 -5.56 0.59
CA TYR A 6 4.78 -4.91 0.38
C TYR A 6 4.91 -3.67 1.26
N ILE A 7 6.00 -3.54 1.99
CA ILE A 7 6.30 -2.40 2.85
C ILE A 7 6.96 -1.31 2.02
N TYR A 8 6.52 -0.07 2.20
CA TYR A 8 7.19 1.08 1.60
C TYR A 8 8.50 1.35 2.34
N ASN A 9 9.61 1.40 1.61
CA ASN A 9 10.94 1.56 2.20
C ASN A 9 11.30 3.02 2.50
N ASN A 10 10.36 3.97 2.40
CA ASN A 10 10.57 5.40 2.53
C ASN A 10 11.63 5.99 1.57
N ALA A 11 12.00 5.25 0.53
CA ALA A 11 13.00 5.65 -0.45
C ALA A 11 12.40 5.64 -1.86
N GLY A 12 12.28 6.82 -2.46
CA GLY A 12 11.82 6.99 -3.83
C GLY A 12 10.36 7.45 -3.93
N SER A 13 9.68 7.03 -4.99
CA SER A 13 8.33 7.48 -5.32
C SER A 13 7.31 6.38 -5.03
N LEU A 14 6.16 6.77 -4.49
CA LEU A 14 5.03 5.88 -4.18
C LEU A 14 4.49 5.13 -5.41
N VAL A 15 4.76 5.59 -6.62
CA VAL A 15 4.27 4.95 -7.84
C VAL A 15 5.27 3.98 -8.47
N VAL A 16 6.48 3.87 -7.89
CA VAL A 16 7.56 3.04 -8.39
C VAL A 16 7.59 1.70 -7.63
N PRO A 17 7.46 0.55 -8.32
CA PRO A 17 7.49 -0.77 -7.66
C PRO A 17 8.73 -1.03 -6.80
N SER A 18 9.91 -0.57 -7.22
CA SER A 18 11.16 -0.82 -6.49
C SER A 18 11.25 -0.12 -5.13
N SER A 19 10.33 0.79 -4.81
CA SER A 19 10.19 1.40 -3.48
C SER A 19 9.44 0.53 -2.47
N TYR A 20 9.04 -0.68 -2.87
CA TYR A 20 8.19 -1.57 -2.08
C TYR A 20 8.84 -2.95 -1.90
N LEU A 21 9.08 -3.34 -0.66
CA LEU A 21 9.75 -4.60 -0.32
C LEU A 21 8.74 -5.65 0.13
N TYR A 22 8.83 -6.86 -0.43
CA TYR A 22 7.96 -7.97 -0.08
C TYR A 22 7.99 -8.28 1.42
N THR A 23 6.80 -8.50 1.99
CA THR A 23 6.65 -9.08 3.32
C THR A 23 5.59 -10.19 3.32
N PRO A 24 5.86 -11.33 3.97
CA PRO A 24 4.85 -12.37 4.14
C PRO A 24 3.81 -12.00 5.21
N THR A 25 4.11 -11.02 6.06
CA THR A 25 3.28 -10.66 7.22
C THR A 25 2.36 -9.48 6.91
N ARG A 26 1.10 -9.57 7.33
CA ARG A 26 0.14 -8.46 7.20
C ARG A 26 0.63 -7.26 8.03
N PRO A 27 0.74 -6.05 7.43
CA PRO A 27 1.14 -4.85 8.15
C PRO A 27 0.14 -4.44 9.25
N GLY A 28 0.66 -3.94 10.38
CA GLY A 28 -0.15 -3.44 11.50
C GLY A 28 -0.46 -1.94 11.46
N CYS A 29 0.23 -1.19 10.60
CA CYS A 29 0.09 0.26 10.44
C CYS A 29 -1.25 0.64 9.80
N ARG A 30 -2.12 1.36 10.50
CA ARG A 30 -3.47 1.68 10.01
C ARG A 30 -3.85 3.16 10.06
N SER A 31 -2.97 4.07 10.46
CA SER A 31 -3.31 5.49 10.48
C SER A 31 -2.07 6.35 10.38
N GLY A 32 -2.19 7.45 9.65
CA GLY A 32 -1.20 8.51 9.48
C GLY A 32 -1.11 9.01 8.04
N PHE A 33 -0.29 10.02 7.79
CA PHE A 33 -0.21 10.71 6.49
C PHE A 33 0.93 10.23 5.60
N ASN A 34 1.53 9.08 5.91
CA ASN A 34 2.55 8.43 5.10
C ASN A 34 2.13 7.01 4.72
N VAL A 35 2.46 6.58 3.49
CA VAL A 35 2.22 5.20 3.07
C VAL A 35 3.16 4.27 3.82
N CYS A 36 2.60 3.27 4.46
CA CYS A 36 3.33 2.24 5.18
C CYS A 36 3.52 0.99 4.32
N ALA A 37 2.44 0.51 3.71
CA ALA A 37 2.45 -0.75 2.97
C ALA A 37 1.31 -0.82 1.97
N ILE A 38 1.42 -1.73 1.01
CA ILE A 38 0.45 -1.93 -0.05
C ILE A 38 0.15 -3.41 -0.27
N TYR A 39 -1.04 -3.70 -0.80
CA TYR A 39 -1.46 -5.03 -1.22
C TYR A 39 -1.54 -5.10 -2.74
N ALA A 40 -0.45 -5.55 -3.37
CA ALA A 40 -0.26 -5.47 -4.82
C ALA A 40 -0.09 -6.86 -5.44
N ILE A 41 -0.06 -6.91 -6.79
CA ILE A 41 0.17 -8.14 -7.54
C ILE A 41 1.58 -8.64 -7.25
N TYR A 42 1.68 -9.90 -6.85
CA TYR A 42 2.96 -10.51 -6.52
C TYR A 42 3.91 -10.51 -7.71
N GLY A 43 5.13 -9.99 -7.50
CA GLY A 43 6.20 -9.94 -8.50
C GLY A 43 7.55 -10.45 -7.98
N GLY A 44 7.56 -11.21 -6.87
CA GLY A 44 8.78 -11.58 -6.16
C GLY A 44 9.15 -10.52 -5.11
N ALA A 45 10.41 -10.05 -5.14
CA ALA A 45 10.93 -9.06 -4.19
C ALA A 45 10.20 -7.71 -4.22
N PHE A 46 9.72 -7.33 -5.41
CA PHE A 46 8.97 -6.10 -5.67
C PHE A 46 7.60 -6.47 -6.27
N PRO A 47 6.58 -5.60 -6.15
CA PRO A 47 5.32 -5.81 -6.85
C PRO A 47 5.53 -5.73 -8.36
N THR A 48 4.72 -6.45 -9.14
CA THR A 48 4.83 -6.41 -10.61
C THR A 48 4.51 -5.03 -11.16
N ILE A 49 3.47 -4.39 -10.63
CA ILE A 49 3.00 -3.07 -11.07
C ILE A 49 2.25 -2.36 -9.94
N ILE A 50 2.40 -1.03 -9.87
CA ILE A 50 1.51 -0.15 -9.10
C ILE A 50 0.38 0.30 -10.01
N SER A 51 -0.77 -0.38 -9.91
CA SER A 51 -1.94 -0.13 -10.76
C SER A 51 -2.55 1.25 -10.52
N SER A 52 -3.30 1.76 -11.50
CA SER A 52 -4.01 3.04 -11.41
C SER A 52 -4.95 3.12 -10.20
N ASN A 53 -5.63 2.01 -9.86
CA ASN A 53 -6.48 1.93 -8.68
C ASN A 53 -5.68 2.04 -7.38
N LEU A 54 -4.52 1.38 -7.29
CA LEU A 54 -3.64 1.53 -6.12
C LEU A 54 -3.18 2.98 -5.95
N ARG A 55 -2.85 3.66 -7.05
CA ARG A 55 -2.46 5.08 -7.03
C ARG A 55 -3.59 5.98 -6.51
N LYS A 56 -4.83 5.72 -6.92
CA LYS A 56 -6.00 6.44 -6.38
C LYS A 56 -6.16 6.20 -4.89
N TYR A 57 -6.05 4.95 -4.43
CA TYR A 57 -6.10 4.62 -3.01
C TYR A 57 -4.96 5.25 -2.20
N MET A 58 -3.75 5.35 -2.77
CA MET A 58 -2.66 6.08 -2.13
C MET A 58 -2.99 7.55 -1.98
N ALA A 59 -3.49 8.19 -3.05
CA ALA A 59 -3.85 9.61 -3.02
C ALA A 59 -4.93 9.89 -1.95
N ASN A 60 -5.98 9.07 -1.90
CA ASN A 60 -7.01 9.17 -0.86
C ASN A 60 -6.43 8.95 0.54
N GLY A 61 -5.63 7.89 0.73
CA GLY A 61 -5.05 7.57 2.04
C GLY A 61 -4.13 8.67 2.54
N LEU A 62 -3.34 9.29 1.67
CA LEU A 62 -2.50 10.45 1.99
C LEU A 62 -3.31 11.69 2.38
N MET A 63 -4.54 11.83 1.87
CA MET A 63 -5.43 12.94 2.22
C MET A 63 -6.16 12.68 3.55
N ASP A 64 -6.70 11.47 3.72
CA ASP A 64 -7.60 11.14 4.84
C ASP A 64 -6.83 10.57 6.05
N GLY A 65 -5.59 10.15 5.86
CA GLY A 65 -4.74 9.57 6.89
C GLY A 65 -5.16 8.15 7.33
N VAL A 66 -5.94 7.46 6.51
CA VAL A 66 -6.52 6.13 6.80
C VAL A 66 -6.25 5.13 5.67
N PRO A 67 -6.36 3.81 5.94
CA PRO A 67 -6.09 2.79 4.94
C PRO A 67 -7.18 2.76 3.88
N GLU A 68 -6.86 2.56 2.62
CA GLU A 68 -7.83 2.66 1.52
C GLU A 68 -7.97 1.33 0.78
N PRO A 69 -9.16 1.00 0.24
CA PRO A 69 -10.43 1.72 0.38
C PRO A 69 -11.15 1.47 1.71
N GLN A 70 -11.91 2.46 2.20
CA GLN A 70 -12.83 2.34 3.34
C GLN A 70 -14.25 1.89 2.97
N LEU A 71 -14.64 2.02 1.69
CA LEU A 71 -15.98 1.71 1.21
C LEU A 71 -15.98 0.49 0.27
N PRO A 72 -16.94 -0.44 0.42
CA PRO A 72 -17.91 -0.54 1.52
C PRO A 72 -17.24 -0.92 2.86
N PRO A 73 -17.94 -0.77 4.01
CA PRO A 73 -17.42 -1.19 5.31
C PRO A 73 -16.94 -2.65 5.28
N GLY A 74 -15.72 -2.90 5.76
CA GLY A 74 -15.09 -4.22 5.72
C GLY A 74 -14.42 -4.58 4.39
N ALA A 75 -14.33 -3.65 3.44
CA ALA A 75 -13.55 -3.83 2.22
C ALA A 75 -12.09 -4.20 2.53
N ILE A 76 -11.50 -5.01 1.65
CA ILE A 76 -10.08 -5.32 1.71
C ILE A 76 -9.31 -4.01 1.43
N GLN A 77 -8.59 -3.55 2.45
CA GLN A 77 -7.70 -2.40 2.35
C GLN A 77 -6.47 -2.80 1.51
N TYR A 78 -6.17 -2.01 0.49
CA TYR A 78 -5.02 -2.18 -0.39
C TYR A 78 -3.86 -1.26 -0.07
N VAL A 79 -4.09 -0.16 0.66
CA VAL A 79 -3.05 0.79 1.07
C VAL A 79 -3.16 0.99 2.56
N TYR A 80 -2.04 0.91 3.26
CA TYR A 80 -1.91 1.02 4.72
C TYR A 80 -1.07 2.24 5.04
N MET A 81 -1.42 2.93 6.13
CA MET A 81 -0.90 4.25 6.47
C MET A 81 -0.21 4.26 7.84
N VAL A 82 0.77 5.16 8.05
CA VAL A 82 1.55 5.29 9.29
C VAL A 82 1.86 6.75 9.63
N PHE A 83 1.92 7.07 10.93
CA PHE A 83 2.51 8.31 11.45
C PHE A 83 4.01 8.11 11.59
N HIS A 84 4.81 8.98 10.97
CA HIS A 84 6.26 8.94 11.06
C HIS A 84 6.74 10.09 11.96
#